data_AF-A0A7X7K483-F1
#
_entry.id   AF-A0A7X7K483-F1
#
_cell.length_a   1.000
_cell.length_b   1.000
_cell.length_c   1.000
_cell.angle_alpha   90.00
_cell.angle_beta   90.00
_cell.angle_gamma   90.00
#
_symmetry.space_group_name_H-M   'P 1'
#
loop_
_entity.id
_entity.type
_entity.pdbx_description
1 polymer ?
#
loop_
_entity_poly.entity_id
_entity_poly.type
_entity_poly.pdbx_seq_one_letter_code
_entity_poly.pdbx_strand_id
1 'polypeptide(L)'
;MIVDSTTATDPPRPCWWQLWAKSGQGGGGGNYHPLWKHLIDAAAVSLALPNPLTRFGWSDTQTALFVGLHDIGKADGAFQRQDADLFKSLPQAYRGTAAGDARCRHERLSARFIRNKLTEAGSDSFTASALARAVLAHHGYWDEAARDVGGAYAKAQDELCCMLEQVLRITGLLTAVPDDLSAFGMRLAGHIVLCDWIASNEKFFTDSRLKGIDDPSAYLVKAKDVASEWPLHLGFERNREAGKPTCIVESARPIQQALLTTDIPPGLVIIEAPMGEG
;
A
#
# COMPACT_ATOMS: atom_id res chain seq x y z
N MET A 1 14.22 22.43 49.93
CA MET A 1 13.30 22.28 48.78
C MET A 1 13.96 21.34 47.80
N ILE A 2 13.55 20.08 47.79
CA ILE A 2 13.93 19.13 46.75
C ILE A 2 12.72 19.07 45.84
N VAL A 3 12.89 19.48 44.58
CA VAL A 3 11.85 19.45 43.57
C VAL A 3 11.87 18.03 43.00
N ASP A 4 10.81 17.28 43.28
CA ASP A 4 10.61 15.92 42.83
C ASP A 4 10.30 15.95 41.33
N SER A 5 11.16 15.33 40.52
CA SER A 5 10.99 15.22 39.08
C SER A 5 9.98 14.10 38.79
N THR A 6 8.72 14.48 38.56
CA THR A 6 7.69 13.58 38.05
C THR A 6 8.08 13.08 36.67
N THR A 7 8.47 11.81 36.60
CA THR A 7 8.61 11.06 35.36
C THR A 7 7.24 10.99 34.68
N ALA A 8 7.06 11.69 33.57
CA ALA A 8 5.91 11.52 32.70
C ALA A 8 5.92 10.06 32.19
N THR A 9 4.96 9.26 32.64
CA THR A 9 4.74 7.92 32.12
C THR A 9 4.26 8.03 30.68
N ASP A 10 4.94 7.37 29.75
CA ASP A 10 4.49 7.29 28.36
C ASP A 10 3.01 6.87 28.31
N PRO A 11 2.20 7.47 27.41
CA PRO A 11 0.81 7.08 27.26
C PRO A 11 0.71 5.58 26.93
N PRO A 12 -0.31 4.88 27.45
CA PRO A 12 -0.48 3.46 27.21
C PRO A 12 -0.59 3.19 25.70
N ARG A 13 0.18 2.22 25.21
CA ARG A 13 0.16 1.81 23.80
C ARG A 13 -1.25 1.39 23.38
N PRO A 14 -1.77 1.85 22.23
CA PRO A 14 -3.05 1.40 21.72
C PRO A 14 -3.10 -0.12 21.52
N CYS A 15 -4.27 -0.73 21.73
CA CYS A 15 -4.45 -2.18 21.63
C CYS A 15 -4.11 -2.73 20.22
N TRP A 16 -4.27 -1.93 19.15
CA TRP A 16 -3.97 -2.34 17.79
C TRP A 16 -2.48 -2.58 17.50
N TRP A 17 -1.57 -2.18 18.40
CA TRP A 17 -0.13 -2.45 18.28
C TRP A 17 0.22 -3.94 18.26
N GLN A 18 -0.64 -4.76 18.84
CA GLN A 18 -0.43 -6.20 18.94
C GLN A 18 -1.00 -6.96 17.74
N LEU A 19 -1.79 -6.29 16.88
CA LEU A 19 -2.28 -6.89 15.65
C LEU A 19 -1.11 -7.12 14.69
N TRP A 20 -1.11 -8.26 14.01
CA TRP A 20 -0.02 -8.67 13.14
C TRP A 20 -0.45 -8.68 11.67
N ALA A 21 0.49 -8.39 10.76
CA ALA A 21 0.31 -8.53 9.31
C ALA A 21 1.04 -9.75 8.74
N LYS A 22 2.17 -10.13 9.36
CA LYS A 22 2.95 -11.33 9.03
C LYS A 22 3.30 -12.06 10.32
N SER A 23 3.19 -13.38 10.32
CA SER A 23 3.76 -14.26 11.33
C SER A 23 4.98 -15.00 10.75
N GLY A 24 6.03 -15.21 11.54
CA GLY A 24 7.19 -15.97 11.11
C GLY A 24 6.83 -17.44 10.86
N GLN A 25 7.56 -18.10 9.94
CA GLN A 25 7.43 -19.56 9.79
C GLN A 25 7.95 -20.27 11.04
N GLY A 26 7.08 -21.05 11.69
CA GLY A 26 7.38 -21.85 12.88
C GLY A 26 6.83 -21.19 14.15
N GLY A 27 5.64 -21.62 14.57
CA GLY A 27 4.86 -21.10 15.71
C GLY A 27 5.52 -21.22 17.08
N GLY A 28 6.65 -20.53 17.26
CA GLY A 28 7.27 -20.21 18.54
C GLY A 28 7.28 -18.70 18.67
N GLY A 29 6.42 -18.18 19.55
CA GLY A 29 6.16 -16.75 19.72
C GLY A 29 7.44 -15.90 19.79
N GLY A 30 7.53 -14.90 18.92
CA GLY A 30 8.56 -13.86 18.99
C GLY A 30 8.73 -13.05 17.71
N ASN A 31 8.69 -13.70 16.54
CA ASN A 31 8.89 -13.02 15.25
C ASN A 31 7.57 -12.85 14.52
N TYR A 32 6.92 -11.71 14.72
CA TYR A 32 5.82 -11.24 13.86
C TYR A 32 6.12 -9.83 13.40
N HIS A 33 5.53 -9.44 12.29
CA HIS A 33 5.57 -8.06 11.82
C HIS A 33 4.23 -7.39 12.13
N PRO A 34 4.21 -6.34 12.99
CA PRO A 34 2.98 -5.65 13.38
C PRO A 34 2.23 -5.09 12.19
N LEU A 35 0.90 -5.13 12.25
CA LEU A 35 0.04 -4.64 11.17
C LEU A 35 0.33 -3.18 10.86
N TRP A 36 0.37 -2.32 11.88
CA TRP A 36 0.61 -0.89 11.69
C TRP A 36 1.95 -0.59 11.00
N LYS A 37 3.00 -1.38 11.28
CA LYS A 37 4.30 -1.25 10.61
C LYS A 37 4.17 -1.57 9.13
N HIS A 38 3.48 -2.66 8.80
CA HIS A 38 3.27 -3.05 7.42
C HIS A 38 2.48 -2.01 6.60
N LEU A 39 1.45 -1.42 7.20
CA LEU A 39 0.68 -0.34 6.57
C LEU A 39 1.58 0.87 6.28
N ILE A 40 2.48 1.22 7.22
CA ILE A 40 3.47 2.30 7.01
C ILE A 40 4.53 1.90 5.97
N ASP A 41 5.01 0.66 5.99
CA ASP A 41 6.00 0.17 5.03
C ASP A 41 5.47 0.28 3.60
N ALA A 42 4.24 -0.17 3.35
CA ALA A 42 3.60 -0.04 2.04
C ALA A 42 3.40 1.44 1.64
N ALA A 43 2.99 2.30 2.57
CA ALA A 43 2.89 3.74 2.33
C ALA A 43 4.26 4.37 2.04
N ALA A 44 5.32 3.96 2.73
CA ALA A 44 6.68 4.44 2.53
C ALA A 44 7.21 4.04 1.15
N VAL A 45 6.95 2.81 0.71
CA VAL A 45 7.25 2.36 -0.65
C VAL A 45 6.50 3.19 -1.68
N SER A 46 5.21 3.47 -1.46
CA SER A 46 4.43 4.32 -2.35
C SER A 46 5.04 5.72 -2.51
N LEU A 47 5.54 6.30 -1.42
CA LEU A 47 6.23 7.61 -1.42
C LEU A 47 7.62 7.58 -2.08
N ALA A 48 8.27 6.41 -2.13
CA ALA A 48 9.59 6.24 -2.76
C ALA A 48 9.48 5.98 -4.27
N LEU A 49 8.33 5.50 -4.74
CA LEU A 49 8.09 5.21 -6.15
C LEU A 49 7.46 6.41 -6.86
N PRO A 50 7.67 6.57 -8.20
CA PRO A 50 6.96 7.57 -8.97
C PRO A 50 5.44 7.36 -8.89
N ASN A 51 4.72 8.35 -8.39
CA ASN A 51 3.27 8.29 -8.24
C ASN A 51 2.57 8.22 -9.63
N PRO A 52 1.86 7.12 -9.94
CA PRO A 52 1.18 6.96 -11.23
C PRO A 52 -0.12 7.77 -11.33
N LEU A 53 -0.56 8.39 -10.23
CA LEU A 53 -1.84 9.06 -10.09
C LEU A 53 -1.75 10.59 -10.10
N THR A 54 -0.54 11.17 -10.15
CA THR A 54 -0.33 12.63 -10.24
C THR A 54 -1.10 13.25 -11.41
N ARG A 55 -1.16 12.56 -12.55
CA ARG A 55 -1.90 13.01 -13.75
C ARG A 55 -3.42 13.04 -13.56
N PHE A 56 -3.93 12.40 -12.52
CA PHE A 56 -5.35 12.42 -12.13
C PHE A 56 -5.59 13.34 -10.91
N GLY A 57 -4.61 14.17 -10.56
CA GLY A 57 -4.73 15.14 -9.47
C GLY A 57 -4.48 14.61 -8.06
N TRP A 58 -4.09 13.33 -7.91
CA TRP A 58 -3.76 12.76 -6.59
C TRP A 58 -2.30 13.02 -6.21
N SER A 59 -2.09 13.55 -5.01
CA SER A 59 -0.77 13.73 -4.42
C SER A 59 -0.13 12.39 -4.02
N ASP A 60 1.17 12.44 -3.75
CA ASP A 60 1.94 11.26 -3.31
C ASP A 60 1.42 10.76 -1.96
N THR A 61 1.12 11.67 -1.02
CA THR A 61 0.61 11.31 0.29
C THR A 61 -0.78 10.70 0.22
N GLN A 62 -1.66 11.21 -0.64
CA GLN A 62 -3.01 10.64 -0.84
C GLN A 62 -2.93 9.24 -1.43
N THR A 63 -2.06 9.05 -2.41
CA THR A 63 -1.80 7.72 -2.99
C THR A 63 -1.22 6.78 -1.94
N ALA A 64 -0.26 7.26 -1.14
CA ALA A 64 0.35 6.50 -0.04
C ALA A 64 -0.65 6.12 1.06
N LEU A 65 -1.66 6.95 1.35
CA LEU A 65 -2.72 6.60 2.29
C LEU A 65 -3.52 5.39 1.81
N PHE A 66 -3.98 5.39 0.56
CA PHE A 66 -4.71 4.25 -0.01
C PHE A 66 -3.85 2.98 -0.08
N VAL A 67 -2.58 3.12 -0.44
CA VAL A 67 -1.62 2.01 -0.40
C VAL A 67 -1.45 1.50 1.04
N GLY A 68 -1.26 2.39 2.01
CA GLY A 68 -1.12 2.01 3.41
C GLY A 68 -2.37 1.33 3.97
N LEU A 69 -3.56 1.67 3.47
CA LEU A 69 -4.83 1.07 3.91
C LEU A 69 -5.16 -0.28 3.24
N HIS A 70 -4.35 -0.77 2.29
CA HIS A 70 -4.70 -1.97 1.52
C HIS A 70 -4.98 -3.20 2.39
N ASP A 71 -4.30 -3.29 3.54
CA ASP A 71 -4.31 -4.41 4.46
C ASP A 71 -5.04 -4.14 5.77
N ILE A 72 -5.77 -3.02 5.88
CA ILE A 72 -6.51 -2.67 7.10
C ILE A 72 -7.55 -3.73 7.50
N GLY A 73 -8.03 -4.53 6.54
CA GLY A 73 -8.87 -5.68 6.76
C GLY A 73 -8.22 -6.82 7.54
N LYS A 74 -6.90 -6.83 7.72
CA LYS A 74 -6.20 -7.77 8.61
C LYS A 74 -6.47 -7.49 10.09
N ALA A 75 -6.95 -6.29 10.43
CA ALA A 75 -7.59 -6.03 11.72
C ALA A 75 -8.98 -6.67 11.75
N ASP A 76 -9.00 -8.00 11.73
CA ASP A 76 -10.20 -8.83 11.82
C ASP A 76 -9.87 -10.14 12.54
N GLY A 77 -10.85 -10.66 13.28
CA GLY A 77 -10.65 -11.88 14.06
C GLY A 77 -10.33 -13.11 13.22
N ALA A 78 -10.86 -13.26 12.00
CA ALA A 78 -10.56 -14.42 11.17
C ALA A 78 -9.11 -14.40 10.66
N PHE A 79 -8.56 -13.21 10.38
CA PHE A 79 -7.15 -13.06 10.03
C PHE A 79 -6.25 -13.30 11.25
N GLN A 80 -6.51 -12.61 12.36
CA GLN A 80 -5.65 -12.67 13.54
C GLN A 80 -5.61 -14.06 14.19
N ARG A 81 -6.65 -14.89 14.00
CA ARG A 81 -6.70 -16.30 14.45
C ARG A 81 -5.87 -17.28 13.63
N GLN A 82 -5.30 -16.87 12.50
CA GLN A 82 -4.48 -17.75 11.67
C GLN A 82 -3.22 -18.24 12.39
N ASP A 83 -2.71 -17.45 13.34
CA ASP A 83 -1.66 -17.85 14.27
C ASP A 83 -2.25 -17.96 15.68
N ALA A 84 -2.35 -19.19 16.19
CA ALA A 84 -3.03 -19.47 17.45
C ALA A 84 -2.29 -18.87 18.66
N ASP A 85 -0.97 -18.77 18.62
CA ASP A 85 -0.17 -18.31 19.75
C ASP A 85 -0.11 -16.78 19.80
N LEU A 86 0.05 -16.12 18.65
CA LEU A 86 -0.15 -14.67 18.55
C LEU A 86 -1.57 -14.28 18.96
N PHE A 87 -2.58 -15.02 18.51
CA PHE A 87 -3.97 -14.73 18.88
C PHE A 87 -4.22 -14.81 20.39
N LYS A 88 -3.66 -15.82 21.07
CA LYS A 88 -3.78 -15.96 22.54
C LYS A 88 -3.17 -14.77 23.29
N SER A 89 -2.14 -14.14 22.73
CA SER A 89 -1.47 -12.98 23.32
C SER A 89 -2.28 -11.68 23.21
N LEU A 90 -3.26 -11.62 22.29
CA LEU A 90 -4.06 -10.42 22.09
C LEU A 90 -4.94 -10.05 23.31
N PRO A 91 -5.26 -8.76 23.50
CA PRO A 91 -6.21 -8.30 24.51
C PRO A 91 -7.55 -9.04 24.46
N GLN A 92 -8.18 -9.21 25.62
CA GLN A 92 -9.48 -9.89 25.75
C GLN A 92 -10.56 -9.28 24.83
N ALA A 93 -10.50 -7.97 24.58
CA ALA A 93 -11.41 -7.27 23.68
C ALA A 93 -11.39 -7.83 22.23
N TYR A 94 -10.24 -8.30 21.75
CA TYR A 94 -10.10 -8.93 20.43
C TYR A 94 -10.38 -10.44 20.44
N ARG A 95 -10.09 -11.11 21.57
CA ARG A 95 -10.35 -12.55 21.72
C ARG A 95 -11.83 -12.87 21.93
N GLY A 96 -12.57 -11.96 22.57
CA GLY A 96 -13.99 -12.13 22.92
C GLY A 96 -14.98 -11.82 21.79
N THR A 97 -14.55 -11.26 20.66
CA THR A 97 -15.43 -11.07 19.51
C THR A 97 -15.78 -12.44 18.92
N ALA A 98 -17.08 -12.79 18.94
CA ALA A 98 -17.59 -14.02 18.37
C ALA A 98 -17.02 -14.25 16.97
N ALA A 99 -16.67 -15.50 16.66
CA ALA A 99 -16.28 -15.90 15.31
C ALA A 99 -17.51 -15.83 14.40
N GLY A 100 -17.92 -14.61 14.06
CA GLY A 100 -18.96 -14.34 13.09
C GLY A 100 -18.44 -14.74 11.72
N ASP A 101 -18.86 -15.92 11.29
CA ASP A 101 -19.00 -16.39 9.92
C ASP A 101 -17.75 -16.49 9.01
N ALA A 102 -17.90 -17.35 8.00
CA ALA A 102 -17.00 -17.83 6.96
C ALA A 102 -15.68 -17.06 6.75
N ARG A 103 -14.60 -17.79 6.43
CA ARG A 103 -13.30 -17.22 5.98
C ARG A 103 -13.53 -16.07 5.00
N CYS A 104 -13.51 -14.84 5.51
CA CYS A 104 -13.60 -13.63 4.72
C CYS A 104 -12.17 -13.16 4.50
N ARG A 105 -11.81 -12.97 3.24
CA ARG A 105 -10.47 -12.56 2.88
C ARG A 105 -10.28 -11.07 3.24
N HIS A 106 -9.11 -10.72 3.75
CA HIS A 106 -8.88 -9.41 4.38
C HIS A 106 -8.99 -8.26 3.37
N GLU A 107 -8.65 -8.46 2.10
CA GLU A 107 -8.81 -7.47 1.04
C GLU A 107 -10.27 -7.02 0.84
N ARG A 108 -11.24 -7.91 1.13
CA ARG A 108 -12.68 -7.60 1.06
C ARG A 108 -13.08 -6.68 2.20
N LEU A 109 -12.52 -6.93 3.38
CA LEU A 109 -12.73 -6.11 4.56
C LEU A 109 -12.06 -4.73 4.40
N SER A 110 -10.85 -4.68 3.81
CA SER A 110 -10.17 -3.43 3.46
C SER A 110 -10.96 -2.60 2.46
N ALA A 111 -11.39 -3.21 1.34
CA ALA A 111 -12.20 -2.54 0.32
C ALA A 111 -13.49 -1.97 0.90
N ARG A 112 -14.19 -2.75 1.73
CA ARG A 112 -15.39 -2.29 2.41
C ARG A 112 -15.13 -1.13 3.38
N PHE A 113 -14.06 -1.20 4.18
CA PHE A 113 -13.68 -0.11 5.08
C PHE A 113 -13.48 1.18 4.30
N ILE A 114 -12.70 1.13 3.21
CA ILE A 114 -12.43 2.28 2.35
C ILE A 114 -13.70 2.82 1.71
N ARG A 115 -14.58 1.95 1.18
CA ARG A 115 -15.86 2.36 0.61
C ARG A 115 -16.70 3.12 1.63
N ASN A 116 -16.83 2.59 2.85
CA ASN A 116 -17.62 3.21 3.90
C ASN A 116 -17.05 4.58 4.28
N LYS A 117 -15.73 4.68 4.45
CA LYS A 117 -15.06 5.95 4.77
C LYS A 117 -15.22 7.00 3.68
N LEU A 118 -15.16 6.61 2.41
CA LEU A 118 -15.40 7.52 1.29
C LEU A 118 -16.87 7.99 1.25
N THR A 119 -17.82 7.09 1.49
CA THR A 119 -19.24 7.46 1.60
C THR A 119 -19.51 8.38 2.79
N GLU A 120 -18.91 8.12 3.95
CA GLU A 120 -18.97 8.99 5.13
C GLU A 120 -18.39 10.38 4.86
N ALA A 121 -17.34 10.47 4.03
CA ALA A 121 -16.73 11.72 3.58
C ALA A 121 -17.53 12.43 2.46
N GLY A 122 -18.64 11.85 2.00
CA GLY A 122 -19.55 12.46 1.02
C GLY A 122 -19.26 12.11 -0.44
N SER A 123 -18.38 11.15 -0.73
CA SER A 123 -18.24 10.61 -2.08
C SER A 123 -19.50 9.87 -2.52
N ASP A 124 -19.85 9.97 -3.80
CA ASP A 124 -20.94 9.19 -4.37
C ASP A 124 -20.61 7.69 -4.34
N SER A 125 -21.66 6.86 -4.38
CA SER A 125 -21.53 5.40 -4.24
C SER A 125 -20.73 4.77 -5.37
N PHE A 126 -20.74 5.35 -6.57
CA PHE A 126 -20.02 4.83 -7.72
C PHE A 126 -18.52 5.06 -7.56
N THR A 127 -18.11 6.29 -7.23
CA THR A 127 -16.70 6.63 -6.93
C THR A 127 -16.17 5.82 -5.75
N ALA A 128 -16.92 5.77 -4.64
CA ALA A 128 -16.51 5.02 -3.46
C ALA A 128 -16.30 3.52 -3.77
N SER A 129 -17.18 2.94 -4.59
CA SER A 129 -17.06 1.54 -5.02
C SER A 129 -15.88 1.33 -5.98
N ALA A 130 -15.64 2.24 -6.92
CA ALA A 130 -14.52 2.15 -7.86
C ALA A 130 -13.16 2.19 -7.15
N LEU A 131 -12.99 3.11 -6.19
CA LEU A 131 -11.77 3.21 -5.38
C LEU A 131 -11.58 2.01 -4.46
N ALA A 132 -12.66 1.54 -3.82
CA ALA A 132 -12.63 0.32 -3.02
C ALA A 132 -12.23 -0.92 -3.82
N ARG A 133 -12.68 -1.04 -5.07
CA ARG A 133 -12.30 -2.15 -5.97
C ARG A 133 -10.82 -2.13 -6.33
N ALA A 134 -10.22 -0.96 -6.47
CA ALA A 134 -8.77 -0.86 -6.71
C ALA A 134 -7.98 -1.50 -5.55
N VAL A 135 -8.46 -1.31 -4.31
CA VAL A 135 -7.91 -2.01 -3.15
C VAL A 135 -8.26 -3.48 -3.17
N LEU A 136 -9.51 -3.89 -3.42
CA LEU A 136 -9.91 -5.30 -3.48
C LEU A 136 -9.01 -6.14 -4.41
N ALA A 137 -8.64 -5.57 -5.56
CA ALA A 137 -7.91 -6.26 -6.61
C ALA A 137 -6.44 -6.59 -6.26
N HIS A 138 -5.90 -6.14 -5.13
CA HIS A 138 -4.46 -6.32 -4.82
C HIS A 138 -4.02 -7.78 -4.64
N HIS A 139 -4.97 -8.71 -4.47
CA HIS A 139 -4.69 -10.15 -4.50
C HIS A 139 -5.25 -10.88 -5.73
N GLY A 140 -5.80 -10.16 -6.72
CA GLY A 140 -6.31 -10.71 -7.98
C GLY A 140 -7.72 -11.31 -7.91
N TYR A 141 -8.49 -11.04 -6.85
CA TYR A 141 -9.86 -11.51 -6.66
C TYR A 141 -10.85 -10.35 -6.69
N TRP A 142 -12.10 -10.63 -7.08
CA TRP A 142 -13.12 -9.61 -7.37
C TRP A 142 -14.43 -9.80 -6.59
N ASP A 143 -14.44 -10.61 -5.54
CA ASP A 143 -15.61 -10.80 -4.68
C ASP A 143 -15.75 -9.65 -3.68
N GLU A 144 -16.76 -8.79 -3.88
CA GLU A 144 -16.95 -7.56 -3.11
C GLU A 144 -17.72 -7.73 -1.80
N ALA A 145 -18.44 -8.86 -1.61
CA ALA A 145 -19.26 -9.02 -0.42
C ALA A 145 -18.36 -9.05 0.82
N ALA A 146 -18.72 -8.40 1.92
CA ALA A 146 -17.89 -8.42 3.12
C ALA A 146 -18.76 -8.25 4.36
N ARG A 147 -18.58 -9.14 5.33
CA ARG A 147 -19.27 -9.10 6.62
C ARG A 147 -18.66 -8.06 7.54
N ASP A 148 -19.41 -7.66 8.56
CA ASP A 148 -18.90 -6.81 9.64
C ASP A 148 -17.75 -7.45 10.41
N VAL A 149 -16.84 -6.59 10.87
CA VAL A 149 -15.79 -6.96 11.81
C VAL A 149 -16.32 -6.72 13.23
N GLY A 150 -15.79 -7.43 14.23
CA GLY A 150 -16.19 -7.20 15.62
C GLY A 150 -15.88 -5.78 16.08
N GLY A 151 -16.65 -5.23 17.02
CA GLY A 151 -16.55 -3.82 17.43
C GLY A 151 -15.14 -3.36 17.85
N ALA A 152 -14.38 -4.22 18.54
CA ALA A 152 -12.98 -3.92 18.90
C ALA A 152 -12.08 -3.80 17.65
N TYR A 153 -12.32 -4.62 16.63
CA TYR A 153 -11.61 -4.58 15.36
C TYR A 153 -12.02 -3.39 14.51
N ALA A 154 -13.31 -3.04 14.46
CA ALA A 154 -13.78 -1.83 13.77
C ALA A 154 -13.09 -0.58 14.34
N LYS A 155 -13.05 -0.46 15.67
CA LYS A 155 -12.32 0.61 16.36
C LYS A 155 -10.82 0.59 16.01
N ALA A 156 -10.20 -0.58 15.94
CA ALA A 156 -8.79 -0.70 15.55
C ALA A 156 -8.55 -0.24 14.11
N GLN A 157 -9.46 -0.56 13.17
CA GLN A 157 -9.38 -0.06 11.79
C GLN A 157 -9.44 1.47 11.75
N ASP A 158 -10.41 2.08 12.45
CA ASP A 158 -10.52 3.54 12.55
C ASP A 158 -9.24 4.16 13.14
N GLU A 159 -8.72 3.64 14.25
CA GLU A 159 -7.51 4.15 14.89
C GLU A 159 -6.25 3.98 14.02
N LEU A 160 -6.12 2.87 13.27
CA LEU A 160 -5.04 2.65 12.31
C LEU A 160 -5.13 3.62 11.12
N CYS A 161 -6.35 3.88 10.63
CA CYS A 161 -6.57 4.88 9.59
C CYS A 161 -6.18 6.28 10.06
N CYS A 162 -6.63 6.69 11.25
CA CYS A 162 -6.24 7.96 11.85
C CYS A 162 -4.72 8.07 12.07
N MET A 163 -4.07 6.98 12.47
CA MET A 163 -2.61 6.95 12.60
C MET A 163 -1.92 7.21 11.26
N LEU A 164 -2.37 6.56 10.18
CA LEU A 164 -1.81 6.80 8.84
C LEU A 164 -2.06 8.23 8.37
N GLU A 165 -3.26 8.78 8.56
CA GLU A 165 -3.58 10.17 8.24
C GLU A 165 -2.66 11.15 8.97
N GLN A 166 -2.41 10.93 10.27
CA GLN A 166 -1.51 11.75 11.08
C GLN A 166 -0.06 11.66 10.60
N VAL A 167 0.44 10.44 10.40
CA VAL A 167 1.83 10.16 9.97
C VAL A 167 2.10 10.72 8.57
N LEU A 168 1.12 10.62 7.66
CA LEU A 168 1.19 11.17 6.31
C LEU A 168 0.83 12.66 6.23
N ARG A 169 0.36 13.26 7.33
CA ARG A 169 -0.07 14.66 7.45
C ARG A 169 -1.17 15.02 6.45
N ILE A 170 -2.19 14.16 6.37
CA ILE A 170 -3.37 14.35 5.52
C ILE A 170 -4.58 14.57 6.43
N THR A 171 -5.48 15.45 6.01
CA THR A 171 -6.76 15.67 6.69
C THR A 171 -7.87 14.95 5.92
N GLY A 172 -8.23 13.76 6.39
CA GLY A 172 -9.34 12.96 5.84
C GLY A 172 -9.07 12.34 4.47
N LEU A 173 -10.00 11.48 4.04
CA LEU A 173 -9.99 10.90 2.70
C LEU A 173 -10.49 11.91 1.67
N LEU A 174 -9.79 11.98 0.54
CA LEU A 174 -10.14 12.82 -0.58
C LEU A 174 -11.53 12.51 -1.14
N THR A 175 -12.23 13.57 -1.57
CA THR A 175 -13.45 13.50 -2.38
C THR A 175 -13.23 13.81 -3.86
N ALA A 176 -12.01 14.20 -4.26
CA ALA A 176 -11.72 14.52 -5.65
C ALA A 176 -11.86 13.28 -6.53
N VAL A 177 -12.84 13.31 -7.43
CA VAL A 177 -13.19 12.22 -8.33
C VAL A 177 -12.36 12.33 -9.62
N PRO A 178 -11.54 11.32 -9.96
CA PRO A 178 -10.88 11.25 -11.26
C PRO A 178 -11.90 11.16 -12.41
N ASP A 179 -11.68 11.89 -13.51
CA ASP A 179 -12.58 11.84 -14.68
C ASP A 179 -12.68 10.42 -15.30
N ASP A 180 -11.56 9.69 -15.32
CA ASP A 180 -11.50 8.29 -15.79
C ASP A 180 -11.20 7.35 -14.62
N LEU A 181 -12.26 6.95 -13.92
CA LEU A 181 -12.20 6.02 -12.79
C LEU A 181 -11.65 4.64 -13.17
N SER A 182 -11.79 4.20 -14.42
CA SER A 182 -11.30 2.89 -14.86
C SER A 182 -9.78 2.89 -14.98
N ALA A 183 -9.22 3.84 -15.74
CA ALA A 183 -7.77 3.98 -15.86
C ALA A 183 -7.12 4.36 -14.53
N PHE A 184 -7.79 5.17 -13.72
CA PHE A 184 -7.36 5.50 -12.37
C PHE A 184 -7.30 4.25 -11.48
N GLY A 185 -8.41 3.51 -11.38
CA GLY A 185 -8.51 2.33 -10.52
C GLY A 185 -7.49 1.25 -10.87
N MET A 186 -7.28 0.99 -12.16
CA MET A 186 -6.27 0.02 -12.61
C MET A 186 -4.84 0.43 -12.24
N ARG A 187 -4.52 1.72 -12.32
CA ARG A 187 -3.20 2.24 -11.93
C ARG A 187 -3.00 2.20 -10.43
N LEU A 188 -4.02 2.57 -9.66
CA LEU A 188 -3.98 2.47 -8.21
C LEU A 188 -3.81 1.01 -7.78
N ALA A 189 -4.58 0.08 -8.34
CA ALA A 189 -4.47 -1.35 -8.03
C ALA A 189 -3.08 -1.90 -8.32
N GLY A 190 -2.52 -1.65 -9.51
CA GLY A 190 -1.16 -2.08 -9.85
C GLY A 190 -0.09 -1.47 -8.96
N HIS A 191 -0.27 -0.21 -8.56
CA HIS A 191 0.63 0.47 -7.62
C HIS A 191 0.56 -0.12 -6.21
N ILE A 192 -0.65 -0.43 -5.71
CA ILE A 192 -0.85 -1.12 -4.43
C ILE A 192 -0.13 -2.48 -4.44
N VAL A 193 -0.32 -3.28 -5.49
CA VAL A 193 0.34 -4.60 -5.63
C VAL A 193 1.85 -4.47 -5.56
N LEU A 194 2.43 -3.55 -6.34
CA LEU A 194 3.87 -3.34 -6.36
C LEU A 194 4.40 -2.90 -4.98
N CYS A 195 3.70 -1.98 -4.32
CA CYS A 195 4.10 -1.48 -3.01
C CYS A 195 4.01 -2.57 -1.94
N ASP A 196 2.92 -3.34 -1.92
CA ASP A 196 2.77 -4.48 -1.01
C ASP A 196 3.87 -5.52 -1.24
N TRP A 197 4.18 -5.88 -2.48
CA TRP A 197 5.24 -6.86 -2.78
C TRP A 197 6.60 -6.44 -2.25
N ILE A 198 6.97 -5.16 -2.40
CA ILE A 198 8.22 -4.62 -1.86
C ILE A 198 8.18 -4.59 -0.33
N ALA A 199 7.11 -4.06 0.27
CA ALA A 199 6.94 -3.98 1.72
C ALA A 199 6.83 -5.36 2.40
N SER A 200 6.40 -6.36 1.64
CA SER A 200 6.31 -7.77 2.04
C SER A 200 7.62 -8.53 1.91
N ASN A 201 8.69 -7.91 1.38
CA ASN A 201 9.98 -8.56 1.29
C ASN A 201 10.64 -8.64 2.69
N GLU A 202 11.02 -9.84 3.13
CA GLU A 202 11.64 -10.03 4.45
C GLU A 202 12.87 -9.15 4.64
N LYS A 203 13.69 -8.95 3.59
CA LYS A 203 14.86 -8.06 3.67
C LYS A 203 14.48 -6.60 3.89
N PHE A 204 13.28 -6.18 3.47
CA PHE A 204 12.76 -4.84 3.71
C PHE A 204 12.39 -4.69 5.18
N PHE A 205 11.39 -5.46 5.65
CA PHE A 205 10.78 -5.20 6.96
C PHE A 205 11.61 -5.73 8.14
N THR A 206 12.68 -6.48 7.88
CA THR A 206 13.68 -6.87 8.89
C THR A 206 14.96 -6.02 8.84
N ASP A 207 15.02 -4.99 7.99
CA ASP A 207 16.15 -4.08 7.90
C ASP A 207 16.49 -3.52 9.29
N SER A 208 17.78 -3.56 9.63
CA SER A 208 18.30 -3.12 10.92
C SER A 208 17.89 -1.69 11.29
N ARG A 209 17.69 -0.82 10.29
CA ARG A 209 17.28 0.59 10.46
C ARG A 209 15.86 0.74 11.00
N LEU A 210 15.01 -0.28 10.86
CA LEU A 210 13.61 -0.27 11.30
C LEU A 210 13.43 -0.87 12.71
N LYS A 211 14.47 -1.50 13.26
CA LYS A 211 14.41 -2.21 14.54
C LYS A 211 14.29 -1.23 15.72
N GLY A 212 13.42 -1.58 16.68
CA GLY A 212 13.25 -0.81 17.92
C GLY A 212 12.56 0.54 17.78
N ILE A 213 12.10 0.90 16.57
CA ILE A 213 11.34 2.14 16.36
C ILE A 213 9.86 1.86 16.59
N ASP A 214 9.34 2.50 17.62
CA ASP A 214 7.97 2.34 18.11
C ASP A 214 7.13 3.60 17.86
N ASP A 215 7.74 4.77 17.60
CA ASP A 215 7.01 5.95 17.15
C ASP A 215 6.64 5.85 15.65
N PRO A 216 5.35 5.90 15.26
CA PRO A 216 4.93 5.75 13.87
C PRO A 216 5.50 6.79 12.90
N SER A 217 5.67 8.03 13.35
CA SER A 217 6.22 9.11 12.50
C SER A 217 7.71 8.89 12.23
N ALA A 218 8.48 8.55 13.27
CA ALA A 218 9.89 8.18 13.15
C ALA A 218 10.06 6.90 12.32
N TYR A 219 9.15 5.93 12.47
CA TYR A 219 9.14 4.69 11.69
C TYR A 219 8.95 4.98 10.20
N LEU A 220 7.97 5.83 9.82
CA LEU A 220 7.78 6.25 8.43
C LEU A 220 9.05 6.86 7.84
N VAL A 221 9.72 7.76 8.57
CA VAL A 221 10.97 8.39 8.09
C VAL A 221 12.00 7.33 7.73
N LYS A 222 12.20 6.32 8.59
CA LYS A 222 13.16 5.24 8.33
C LYS A 222 12.70 4.24 7.28
N ALA A 223 11.41 3.92 7.23
CA ALA A 223 10.83 3.09 6.17
C ALA A 223 11.01 3.75 4.80
N LYS A 224 10.92 5.07 4.69
CA LYS A 224 11.20 5.81 3.46
C LYS A 224 12.67 5.75 3.05
N ASP A 225 13.58 5.90 4.01
CA ASP A 225 15.03 5.76 3.77
C ASP A 225 15.32 4.37 3.17
N VAL A 226 14.80 3.31 3.80
CA VAL A 226 14.92 1.92 3.30
C VAL A 226 14.28 1.78 1.91
N ALA A 227 13.03 2.23 1.74
CA ALA A 227 12.27 2.09 0.51
C ALA A 227 12.93 2.77 -0.70
N SER A 228 13.63 3.88 -0.49
CA SER A 228 14.31 4.62 -1.57
C SER A 228 15.37 3.80 -2.32
N GLU A 229 15.92 2.75 -1.69
CA GLU A 229 16.96 1.89 -2.27
C GLU A 229 16.37 0.73 -3.11
N TRP A 230 15.10 0.39 -2.90
CA TRP A 230 14.47 -0.77 -3.53
C TRP A 230 14.28 -0.67 -5.05
N PRO A 231 13.93 0.48 -5.64
CA PRO A 231 13.85 0.61 -7.09
C PRO A 231 15.17 0.23 -7.79
N LEU A 232 16.31 0.64 -7.21
CA LEU A 232 17.63 0.27 -7.71
C LEU A 232 17.91 -1.22 -7.50
N HIS A 233 17.67 -1.75 -6.30
CA HIS A 233 17.90 -3.18 -6.00
C HIS A 233 17.10 -4.14 -6.88
N LEU A 234 15.91 -3.72 -7.34
CA LEU A 234 15.04 -4.51 -8.20
C LEU A 234 15.26 -4.25 -9.70
N GLY A 235 16.15 -3.33 -10.07
CA GLY A 235 16.37 -2.97 -11.47
C GLY A 235 15.19 -2.21 -12.10
N PHE A 236 14.39 -1.51 -11.30
CA PHE A 236 13.29 -0.65 -11.75
C PHE A 236 13.72 0.77 -12.08
N GLU A 237 15.01 1.03 -12.17
CA GLU A 237 15.52 2.31 -12.64
C GLU A 237 14.98 2.61 -14.04
N ARG A 238 14.37 3.78 -14.19
CA ARG A 238 13.92 4.24 -15.51
C ARG A 238 15.15 4.58 -16.35
N ASN A 239 15.50 3.72 -17.28
CA ASN A 239 16.41 4.09 -18.36
C ASN A 239 15.67 5.02 -19.34
N ARG A 240 16.03 6.30 -19.33
CA ARG A 240 15.54 7.32 -20.28
C ARG A 240 16.60 7.70 -21.31
N GLU A 241 17.74 7.02 -21.34
CA GLU A 241 18.75 7.27 -22.34
C GLU A 241 18.17 6.96 -23.72
N ALA A 242 18.42 7.86 -24.66
CA ALA A 242 18.15 7.57 -26.06
C ALA A 242 18.94 6.32 -26.44
N GLY A 243 18.27 5.38 -27.13
CA GLY A 243 18.95 4.24 -27.70
C GLY A 243 20.10 4.69 -28.61
N LYS A 244 21.11 3.83 -28.79
CA LYS A 244 22.23 4.07 -29.71
C LYS A 244 21.99 3.25 -30.99
N PRO A 245 21.17 3.72 -31.93
CA PRO A 245 20.82 2.96 -33.14
C PRO A 245 22.06 2.61 -33.97
N THR A 246 23.08 3.46 -33.96
CA THR A 246 24.37 3.24 -34.61
C THR A 246 25.17 2.05 -34.04
N CYS A 247 24.84 1.57 -32.84
CA CYS A 247 25.43 0.36 -32.26
C CYS A 247 24.73 -0.92 -32.75
N ILE A 248 23.58 -0.80 -33.43
CA ILE A 248 22.79 -1.93 -33.94
C ILE A 248 22.88 -1.99 -35.47
N VAL A 249 22.78 -0.83 -36.13
CA VAL A 249 22.89 -0.70 -37.59
C VAL A 249 23.96 0.32 -37.96
N GLU A 250 24.88 -0.07 -38.85
CA GLU A 250 25.97 0.80 -39.32
C GLU A 250 25.45 1.96 -40.18
N SER A 251 24.40 1.71 -40.97
CA SER A 251 23.74 2.72 -41.79
C SER A 251 22.24 2.49 -41.78
N ALA A 252 21.48 3.49 -41.33
CA ALA A 252 20.03 3.41 -41.23
C ALA A 252 19.39 3.36 -42.64
N ARG A 253 18.51 2.40 -42.86
CA ARG A 253 17.66 2.31 -44.05
C ARG A 253 16.59 3.41 -44.06
N PRO A 254 15.94 3.72 -45.19
CA PRO A 254 14.98 4.81 -45.29
C PRO A 254 13.88 4.78 -44.21
N ILE A 255 13.31 3.61 -43.91
CA ILE A 255 12.26 3.50 -42.88
C ILE A 255 12.81 3.71 -41.46
N GLN A 256 14.01 3.20 -41.18
CA GLN A 256 14.70 3.42 -39.90
C GLN A 256 15.04 4.90 -39.72
N GLN A 257 15.52 5.57 -40.78
CA GLN A 257 15.83 7.01 -40.76
C GLN A 257 14.57 7.85 -40.51
N ALA A 258 13.43 7.48 -41.11
CA ALA A 258 12.16 8.14 -40.86
C ALA A 258 11.78 8.03 -39.37
N LEU A 259 11.88 6.85 -38.76
CA LEU A 259 11.59 6.66 -37.33
C LEU A 259 12.54 7.42 -36.40
N LEU A 260 13.81 7.55 -36.78
CA LEU A 260 14.81 8.27 -35.98
C LEU A 260 14.66 9.80 -36.05
N THR A 261 14.02 10.32 -37.09
CA THR A 261 13.88 11.77 -37.33
C THR A 261 12.48 12.29 -37.09
N THR A 262 11.49 11.40 -37.04
CA THR A 262 10.10 11.76 -36.76
C THR A 262 9.87 11.77 -35.26
N ASP A 263 9.41 12.90 -34.73
CA ASP A 263 8.86 12.94 -33.38
C ASP A 263 7.46 12.31 -33.39
N ILE A 264 7.30 11.20 -32.67
CA ILE A 264 6.07 10.40 -32.65
C ILE A 264 5.38 10.63 -31.30
N PRO A 265 4.23 11.33 -31.27
CA PRO A 265 3.47 11.51 -30.03
C PRO A 265 2.84 10.18 -29.56
N PRO A 266 2.37 10.08 -28.29
CA PRO A 266 1.70 8.89 -27.79
C PRO A 266 0.55 8.44 -28.70
N GLY A 267 0.66 7.24 -29.26
CA GLY A 267 -0.31 6.70 -30.21
C GLY A 267 0.06 5.30 -30.70
N LEU A 268 -0.79 4.75 -31.56
CA LEU A 268 -0.50 3.51 -32.28
C LEU A 268 0.23 3.87 -33.59
N VAL A 269 1.45 3.37 -33.76
CA VAL A 269 2.22 3.51 -35.01
C VAL A 269 2.13 2.20 -35.78
N ILE A 270 1.77 2.29 -37.06
CA ILE A 270 1.79 1.16 -37.99
C ILE A 270 2.90 1.42 -39.00
N ILE A 271 3.85 0.50 -39.11
CA ILE A 271 4.98 0.58 -40.04
C ILE A 271 4.72 -0.41 -41.17
N GLU A 272 4.58 0.10 -42.40
CA GLU A 272 4.40 -0.72 -43.61
C GLU A 272 5.65 -0.58 -44.50
N ALA A 273 6.38 -1.68 -44.68
CA ALA A 273 7.60 -1.73 -45.49
C ALA A 273 7.79 -3.12 -46.13
N PRO A 274 8.56 -3.24 -47.22
CA PRO A 274 8.95 -4.53 -47.77
C PRO A 274 9.69 -5.42 -46.76
N MET A 275 9.70 -6.73 -47.03
CA MET A 275 10.45 -7.68 -46.21
C MET A 275 11.95 -7.38 -46.26
N GLY A 276 12.60 -7.54 -45.11
CA GLY A 276 14.05 -7.34 -44.97
C GLY A 276 14.49 -5.92 -44.67
N GLU A 277 13.56 -4.97 -44.45
CA GLU A 277 13.84 -3.56 -44.11
C GLU A 277 14.09 -3.28 -42.61
N GLY A 278 14.04 -4.33 -41.78
CA GLY A 278 14.26 -4.28 -40.32
C GLY A 278 15.72 -4.19 -39.94
#